data_AF-A0A1G1G902-F1
#
_entry.id   AF-A0A1G1G902-F1
#
_cell.length_a   1.000
_cell.length_b   1.000
_cell.length_c   1.000
_cell.angle_alpha   90.00
_cell.angle_beta   90.00
_cell.angle_gamma   90.00
#
_symmetry.space_group_name_H-M   'P 1'
#
loop_
_entity.id
_entity.type
_entity.pdbx_description
1 polymer ?
#
loop_
_entity_poly.entity_id
_entity_poly.type
_entity_poly.pdbx_seq_one_letter_code
_entity_poly.pdbx_strand_id
1 'polypeptide(L)'
;MVNLIQIGGLKIMSKVIDAVFEDGVFKPVKKLRLKDKQQVKIQILNDEDWQIKFDRVLKAIRAKTAGFPTAEIEADVEKAVNEVRNRRRVG
;
A
#
# COMPACT_ATOMS: atom_id res chain seq x y z
N MET A 1 -12.38 7.19 5.21
CA MET A 1 -12.05 7.31 3.77
C MET A 1 -11.32 6.05 3.35
N VAL A 2 -11.60 5.50 2.16
CA VAL A 2 -10.80 4.39 1.61
C VAL A 2 -9.66 5.04 0.83
N ASN A 3 -8.43 4.92 1.31
CA ASN A 3 -7.27 5.43 0.58
C ASN A 3 -6.84 4.36 -0.43
N LEU A 4 -7.04 4.66 -1.71
CA LEU A 4 -6.60 3.81 -2.80
C LEU A 4 -5.12 4.09 -3.06
N ILE A 5 -4.23 3.22 -2.57
CA ILE A 5 -2.81 3.27 -2.93
C ILE A 5 -2.63 2.31 -4.11
N GLN A 6 -2.39 2.86 -5.30
CA GLN A 6 -2.19 2.10 -6.53
C GLN A 6 -0.69 1.98 -6.81
N ILE A 7 -0.13 0.79 -6.60
CA ILE A 7 1.26 0.47 -6.95
C ILE A 7 1.22 -0.68 -7.94
N GLY A 8 1.71 -0.45 -9.17
CA GLY A 8 1.94 -1.51 -10.17
C GLY A 8 0.74 -2.39 -10.51
N GLY A 9 -0.48 -1.87 -10.50
CA GLY A 9 -1.69 -2.64 -10.86
C GLY A 9 -2.19 -3.63 -9.80
N LEU A 10 -1.57 -3.70 -8.62
CA LEU A 10 -2.10 -4.42 -7.46
C LEU A 10 -3.04 -3.49 -6.68
N LYS A 11 -4.34 -3.79 -6.70
CA LYS A 11 -5.36 -3.08 -5.93
C LYS A 11 -5.28 -3.50 -4.47
N ILE A 12 -4.46 -2.81 -3.68
CA ILE A 12 -4.42 -3.00 -2.22
C ILE A 12 -5.62 -2.24 -1.64
N MET A 13 -6.67 -2.97 -1.26
CA MET A 13 -7.77 -2.39 -0.49
C MET A 13 -7.32 -2.18 0.96
N SER A 14 -6.59 -1.12 1.23
CA SER A 14 -6.35 -0.67 2.59
C SER A 14 -7.56 0.15 3.05
N LYS A 15 -8.19 -0.29 4.15
CA LYS A 15 -9.25 0.45 4.81
C LYS A 15 -8.72 0.94 6.14
N VAL A 16 -8.69 2.27 6.30
CA VAL A 16 -8.42 2.87 7.60
C VAL A 16 -9.67 2.71 8.45
N ILE A 17 -9.50 2.19 9.67
CA ILE A 17 -10.54 1.97 10.64
C ILE A 17 -10.23 2.85 11.83
N ASP A 18 -11.09 3.85 12.09
CA ASP A 18 -11.01 4.65 13.29
C ASP A 18 -11.48 3.78 14.48
N ALA A 19 -10.69 3.74 15.54
CA ALA A 19 -10.98 2.97 16.74
C ALA A 19 -10.55 3.74 17.99
N VAL A 20 -11.27 3.50 19.09
CA VAL A 20 -10.93 3.99 20.43
C VAL A 20 -10.36 2.82 21.23
N PHE A 21 -9.28 3.07 21.98
CA PHE A 21 -8.74 2.11 22.93
C PHE A 21 -9.31 2.39 24.32
N GLU A 22 -10.11 1.46 24.83
CA GLU A 22 -10.79 1.59 26.12
C GLU A 22 -10.85 0.21 26.80
N ASP A 23 -10.55 0.16 28.11
CA ASP A 23 -10.53 -1.06 28.92
C ASP A 23 -9.67 -2.20 28.34
N GLY A 24 -8.56 -1.84 27.66
CA GLY A 24 -7.67 -2.82 27.05
C GLY A 24 -8.14 -3.37 25.69
N VAL A 25 -9.22 -2.82 25.10
CA VAL A 25 -9.81 -3.30 23.85
C VAL A 25 -9.91 -2.19 22.81
N PHE A 26 -9.53 -2.49 21.56
CA PHE A 26 -9.79 -1.60 20.42
C PHE A 26 -11.24 -1.73 19.95
N LYS A 27 -12.03 -0.67 20.13
CA LYS A 27 -13.44 -0.58 19.72
C LYS A 27 -13.55 0.30 18.47
N PRO A 28 -14.09 -0.19 17.35
CA PRO A 28 -14.22 0.64 16.15
C PRO A 28 -15.27 1.74 16.36
N VAL A 29 -14.97 2.97 15.92
CA VAL A 29 -15.88 4.11 16.00
C VAL A 29 -17.15 3.90 15.16
N LYS A 30 -17.04 3.08 14.10
CA LYS A 30 -18.13 2.75 13.18
C LYS A 30 -18.28 1.25 13.03
N LYS A 31 -19.52 0.79 12.83
CA LYS A 31 -19.82 -0.63 12.59
C LYS A 31 -19.03 -1.15 11.38
N LEU A 32 -18.26 -2.21 11.60
CA LEU A 32 -17.51 -2.88 10.55
C LEU A 32 -18.33 -4.03 9.96
N ARG A 33 -18.31 -4.17 8.64
CA ARG A 33 -18.86 -5.33 7.94
C ARG A 33 -17.72 -6.32 7.72
N LEU A 34 -17.40 -7.10 8.75
CA LEU A 34 -16.44 -8.20 8.69
C LEU A 34 -17.20 -9.53 8.68
N LYS A 35 -16.62 -10.56 8.07
CA LYS A 35 -17.16 -11.92 8.16
C LYS A 35 -16.95 -12.47 9.57
N ASP A 36 -17.79 -13.41 9.97
CA ASP A 36 -17.60 -14.09 11.24
C ASP A 36 -16.22 -14.76 11.30
N LYS A 37 -15.54 -14.66 12.45
CA LYS A 37 -14.16 -15.13 12.70
C LYS A 37 -13.09 -14.60 11.73
N GLN A 38 -13.37 -13.52 11.00
CA GLN A 38 -12.37 -12.93 10.12
C GLN A 38 -11.20 -12.37 10.95
N GLN A 39 -10.02 -12.96 10.78
CA GLN A 39 -8.79 -12.45 11.38
C GLN A 39 -8.38 -11.15 10.70
N VAL A 40 -8.00 -10.16 11.50
CA VAL A 40 -7.48 -8.87 11.04
C VAL A 40 -6.17 -8.57 11.74
N LYS A 41 -5.23 -7.93 11.03
CA LYS A 41 -3.98 -7.46 11.60
C LYS A 41 -4.10 -5.98 11.93
N ILE A 42 -3.89 -5.62 13.18
CA ILE A 42 -3.79 -4.22 13.62
C ILE A 42 -2.30 -3.86 13.65
N GLN A 43 -1.93 -2.75 13.02
CA GLN A 43 -0.61 -2.17 13.13
C GLN A 43 -0.76 -0.79 13.75
N ILE A 44 -0.16 -0.60 14.92
CA ILE A 44 -0.04 0.70 15.57
C ILE A 44 1.27 1.29 15.07
N LEU A 45 1.17 2.39 14.34
CA LEU A 45 2.33 3.10 13.82
C LEU A 45 2.29 4.50 14.43
N ASN A 46 3.42 5.00 14.88
CA ASN A 46 3.57 6.43 15.13
C ASN A 46 3.59 7.12 13.77
N ASP A 47 2.74 8.11 13.56
CA ASP A 47 2.59 8.82 12.28
C ASP A 47 3.94 9.42 11.82
N GLU A 48 4.72 9.94 12.76
CA GLU A 48 6.06 10.48 12.49
C GLU A 48 7.02 9.40 11.97
N ASP A 49 7.05 8.23 12.60
CA ASP A 49 7.94 7.14 12.22
C ASP A 49 7.59 6.55 10.85
N TRP A 50 6.30 6.46 10.54
CA TRP A 50 5.85 6.02 9.22
C TRP A 50 6.28 7.02 8.16
N GLN A 51 6.06 8.30 8.41
CA GLN A 51 6.36 9.35 7.43
C GLN A 51 7.86 9.46 7.17
N ILE A 52 8.68 9.40 8.22
CA ILE A 52 10.15 9.38 8.10
C ILE A 52 10.63 8.16 7.29
N LYS A 53 10.09 6.97 7.57
CA LYS A 53 10.45 5.75 6.82
C LYS A 53 10.04 5.86 5.36
N PHE A 54 8.84 6.35 5.10
CA PHE A 54 8.33 6.53 3.75
C PHE A 54 9.15 7.54 2.95
N ASP A 55 9.43 8.71 3.53
CA ASP A 55 10.25 9.76 2.92
C ASP A 55 11.67 9.28 2.64
N ARG A 56 12.27 8.50 3.55
CA ARG A 56 13.59 7.91 3.34
C ARG A 56 13.61 6.97 2.14
N VAL A 57 12.59 6.12 1.99
CA VAL A 57 12.46 5.20 0.85
C VAL A 57 12.26 6.00 -0.44
N LEU A 58 11.36 6.99 -0.44
CA LEU A 58 11.12 7.87 -1.59
C LEU A 58 12.39 8.60 -2.02
N LYS A 59 13.15 9.13 -1.07
CA LYS A 59 14.42 9.81 -1.35
C LYS A 59 15.44 8.86 -1.97
N ALA A 60 15.53 7.63 -1.46
CA ALA A 60 16.43 6.62 -2.01
C ALA A 60 16.04 6.21 -3.44
N ILE A 61 14.75 6.06 -3.72
CA ILE A 61 14.24 5.77 -5.07
C ILE A 61 14.59 6.92 -6.01
N ARG A 62 14.21 8.15 -5.65
CA ARG A 62 14.49 9.35 -6.47
C ARG A 62 15.98 9.53 -6.75
N ALA A 63 16.84 9.31 -5.75
CA ALA A 63 18.29 9.39 -5.94
C ALA A 63 18.80 8.36 -6.95
N LYS A 64 18.27 7.13 -6.91
CA LYS A 64 18.64 6.06 -7.86
C LYS A 64 18.08 6.29 -9.26
N THR A 65 16.91 6.93 -9.37
CA THR A 65 16.22 7.14 -10.65
C THR A 65 16.53 8.50 -11.29
N ALA A 66 17.23 9.40 -10.60
CA ALA A 66 17.52 10.76 -11.10
C ALA A 66 18.30 10.79 -12.41
N GLY A 67 19.07 9.74 -12.71
CA GLY A 67 19.83 9.61 -13.96
C GLY A 67 19.03 9.07 -15.15
N PHE A 68 17.77 8.71 -14.96
CA PHE A 68 16.94 8.10 -16.00
C PHE A 68 15.79 9.03 -16.37
N PRO A 69 15.54 9.27 -17.68
CA PRO A 69 14.34 9.97 -18.12
C PRO A 69 13.08 9.25 -17.62
N THR A 70 12.09 10.02 -17.16
CA THR A 70 10.81 9.47 -16.68
C THR A 70 10.17 8.55 -17.72
N ALA A 71 10.23 8.93 -18.99
CA ALA A 71 9.69 8.14 -20.10
C ALA A 71 10.35 6.75 -20.25
N GLU A 72 11.65 6.62 -19.98
CA GLU A 72 12.34 5.33 -20.02
C GLU A 72 11.93 4.44 -18.84
N ILE A 73 11.80 5.02 -17.65
CA ILE A 73 11.30 4.31 -16.46
C ILE A 73 9.88 3.80 -16.69
N GLU A 74 9.00 4.64 -17.23
CA GLU A 74 7.61 4.28 -17.51
C GLU A 74 7.51 3.16 -18.55
N ALA A 75 8.28 3.24 -19.64
CA ALA A 75 8.34 2.21 -20.68
C ALA A 75 8.82 0.86 -20.12
N ASP A 76 9.86 0.85 -19.28
CA ASP A 76 10.38 -0.38 -18.66
C ASP A 76 9.38 -0.99 -17.67
N VAL A 77 8.70 -0.16 -16.87
CA VAL A 77 7.65 -0.62 -15.96
C VAL A 77 6.47 -1.20 -16.74
N GLU A 78 6.03 -0.54 -17.81
CA GLU A 78 4.93 -1.02 -18.65
C GLU A 78 5.28 -2.36 -19.31
N LYS A 79 6.51 -2.49 -19.84
CA LYS A 79 7.02 -3.73 -20.39
C LYS A 79 7.00 -4.86 -19.36
N ALA A 80 7.53 -4.63 -18.16
CA ALA A 80 7.54 -5.63 -17.09
C ALA A 80 6.12 -6.06 -16.67
N VAL A 81 5.17 -5.12 -16.58
CA VAL A 81 3.77 -5.42 -16.27
C VAL A 81 3.13 -6.27 -17.37
N ASN A 82 3.39 -5.96 -18.64
CA ASN A 82 2.86 -6.70 -19.77
C ASN A 82 3.44 -8.12 -19.85
N GLU A 83 4.72 -8.30 -19.57
CA GLU A 83 5.34 -9.64 -19.48
C GLU A 83 4.67 -10.52 -18.42
N VAL A 84 4.41 -9.99 -17.22
CA VAL A 84 3.70 -10.72 -16.16
C VAL A 84 2.26 -11.06 -16.57
N ARG A 85 1.55 -10.12 -17.20
CA ARG A 85 0.18 -10.35 -17.67
C ARG A 85 0.11 -11.43 -18.75
N ASN A 86 1.06 -11.43 -19.67
CA ASN A 86 1.11 -12.42 -20.75
C ASN A 86 1.45 -13.81 -20.21
N ARG A 87 2.37 -13.93 -19.26
CA ARG A 87 2.64 -15.22 -18.58
C ARG A 87 1.42 -15.80 -17.87
N ARG A 88 0.57 -14.96 -17.25
CA ARG A 88 -0.66 -15.41 -16.58
C ARG A 88 -1.80 -15.79 -17.52
N ARG A 89 -1.76 -15.39 -18.79
CA ARG A 89 -2.79 -15.73 -19.79
C ARG A 89 -2.47 -17.00 -20.58
N VAL A 90 -1.20 -17.42 -20.58
CA VAL A 90 -0.69 -18.58 -21.33
C VAL A 90 -0.50 -19.80 -20.42
N GLY A 91 -0.66 -19.64 -19.10
CA GLY A 91 -0.57 -20.72 -18.10
C GLY A 91 -1.88 -21.01 -17.39
#